data_AF-A0A523P7U2-F1
#
_entry.id   AF-A0A523P7U2-F1
#
_cell.length_a   1.000
_cell.length_b   1.000
_cell.length_c   1.000
_cell.angle_alpha   90.00
_cell.angle_beta   90.00
_cell.angle_gamma   90.00
#
_symmetry.space_group_name_H-M   'P 1'
#
loop_
_entity.id
_entity.type
_entity.pdbx_description
1 polymer ?
#
loop_
_entity_poly.entity_id
_entity_poly.type
_entity_poly.pdbx_seq_one_letter_code
_entity_poly.pdbx_strand_id
1 'polypeptide(L)'
;MSKNRITRGLLCALALGALSTSCIGPFNTTRRIHTWNREIEHRWVGEGVFLIFRALPVYSVAFLADVIVLNAFDFWGGEHPIDPPSPERLQALADADDARAAE
;
A
#
# COMPACT_ATOMS: atom_id res chain seq x y z
N MET A 1 -42.19 -6.01 10.36
CA MET A 1 -41.18 -5.54 9.38
C MET A 1 -41.14 -6.53 8.22
N SER A 2 -41.47 -6.14 6.98
CA SER A 2 -41.44 -7.08 5.86
C SER A 2 -40.00 -7.36 5.47
N LYS A 3 -39.58 -8.64 5.51
CA LYS A 3 -38.21 -9.09 5.20
C LYS A 3 -37.68 -8.47 3.90
N ASN A 4 -38.56 -8.29 2.91
CA ASN A 4 -38.24 -7.71 1.61
C ASN A 4 -37.77 -6.24 1.68
N ARG A 5 -38.23 -5.44 2.65
CA ARG A 5 -37.76 -4.05 2.83
C ARG A 5 -36.35 -4.03 3.45
N ILE A 6 -36.08 -4.96 4.36
CA ILE A 6 -34.76 -5.12 4.99
C ILE A 6 -33.75 -5.62 3.96
N THR A 7 -34.11 -6.64 3.17
CA THR A 7 -33.24 -7.18 2.11
C THR A 7 -32.90 -6.13 1.06
N ARG A 8 -33.89 -5.31 0.63
CA ARG A 8 -33.65 -4.19 -0.31
C ARG A 8 -32.77 -3.10 0.31
N GLY A 9 -33.00 -2.75 1.58
CA GLY A 9 -32.17 -1.81 2.31
C GLY A 9 -30.72 -2.27 2.45
N LEU A 10 -30.51 -3.55 2.75
CA LEU A 10 -29.17 -4.16 2.84
C LEU A 10 -28.45 -4.14 1.48
N LEU A 11 -29.15 -4.52 0.41
CA LEU A 11 -28.62 -4.48 -0.95
C LEU A 11 -28.22 -3.06 -1.37
N CYS A 12 -29.05 -2.06 -1.06
CA CYS A 12 -28.71 -0.66 -1.33
C CYS A 12 -27.51 -0.18 -0.51
N ALA A 13 -27.42 -0.53 0.77
CA ALA A 13 -26.27 -0.18 1.61
C ALA A 13 -24.97 -0.81 1.10
N LEU A 14 -25.02 -2.07 0.65
CA LEU A 14 -23.86 -2.78 0.11
C LEU A 14 -23.42 -2.21 -1.24
N ALA A 15 -24.38 -1.84 -2.10
CA ALA A 15 -24.09 -1.16 -3.37
C ALA A 15 -23.51 0.26 -3.16
N LEU A 16 -24.04 1.03 -2.20
CA LEU A 16 -23.51 2.34 -1.85
C LEU A 16 -22.11 2.25 -1.22
N GLY A 17 -21.86 1.25 -0.38
CA GLY A 17 -20.53 0.96 0.17
C GLY A 17 -19.52 0.47 -0.88
N ALA A 18 -19.97 -0.19 -1.95
CA ALA A 18 -19.10 -0.56 -3.07
C ALA A 18 -18.74 0.64 -3.97
N LEU A 19 -19.60 1.67 -4.00
CA LEU A 19 -19.41 2.91 -4.77
C LEU A 19 -18.68 4.01 -3.99
N SER A 20 -18.56 3.90 -2.68
CA SER A 20 -17.67 4.78 -1.93
C SER A 20 -16.24 4.52 -2.35
N THR A 21 -15.63 5.50 -3.02
CA THR A 21 -14.18 5.59 -3.14
C THR A 21 -13.63 5.79 -1.74
N SER A 22 -13.39 4.69 -1.04
CA SER A 22 -12.44 4.70 0.07
C SER A 22 -11.19 5.42 -0.44
N CYS A 23 -10.60 6.30 0.36
CA CYS A 23 -9.22 6.73 0.15
C CYS A 23 -8.35 5.48 0.30
N ILE A 24 -8.40 4.59 -0.70
CA ILE A 24 -7.53 3.45 -0.86
C ILE A 24 -6.28 4.06 -1.43
N GLY A 25 -5.31 4.31 -0.55
CA GLY A 25 -3.98 4.72 -0.95
C GLY A 25 -3.42 3.72 -1.97
N PRO A 26 -2.49 4.16 -2.83
CA PRO A 26 -1.82 3.25 -3.73
C PRO A 26 -1.09 2.24 -2.83
N PHE A 27 -1.50 0.97 -2.84
CA PHE A 27 -0.90 -0.11 -2.04
C PHE A 27 0.55 -0.38 -2.45
N ASN A 28 1.43 0.60 -2.26
CA ASN A 28 2.76 0.67 -2.84
C ASN A 28 3.66 -0.39 -2.22
N THR A 29 3.56 -0.62 -0.91
CA THR A 29 4.33 -1.68 -0.23
C THR A 29 3.93 -3.04 -0.75
N THR A 30 2.63 -3.33 -0.75
CA THR A 30 2.09 -4.62 -1.18
C THR A 30 2.42 -4.88 -2.65
N ARG A 31 2.27 -3.86 -3.50
CA ARG A 31 2.58 -3.96 -4.94
C ARG A 31 4.06 -4.16 -5.18
N ARG A 32 4.95 -3.47 -4.47
CA ARG A 32 6.41 -3.64 -4.60
C ARG A 32 6.85 -5.04 -4.20
N ILE A 33 6.37 -5.57 -3.06
CA ILE A 33 6.69 -6.94 -2.62
C ILE A 33 6.16 -7.96 -3.63
N HIS A 34 4.97 -7.73 -4.17
CA HIS A 34 4.38 -8.63 -5.17
C HIS A 34 5.13 -8.61 -6.49
N THR A 35 5.52 -7.43 -6.98
CA THR A 35 6.31 -7.28 -8.21
C THR A 35 7.68 -7.93 -8.05
N TRP A 36 8.38 -7.69 -6.93
CA TRP A 36 9.66 -8.34 -6.64
C TRP A 36 9.54 -9.87 -6.66
N ASN A 37 8.48 -10.44 -6.08
CA ASN A 37 8.29 -11.89 -6.10
C ASN A 37 8.06 -12.43 -7.53
N ARG A 38 7.47 -11.63 -8.43
CA ARG A 38 7.30 -12.00 -9.86
C ARG A 38 8.57 -11.89 -10.68
N GLU A 39 9.54 -11.08 -10.26
CA GLU A 39 10.83 -10.91 -10.95
C GLU A 39 11.79 -12.09 -10.72
N ILE A 40 11.45 -13.02 -9.82
CA ILE A 40 12.27 -14.22 -9.59
C ILE A 40 12.16 -15.18 -10.78
N GLU A 41 13.20 -15.24 -11.60
CA GLU A 41 13.24 -16.02 -12.84
C GLU A 41 13.17 -17.55 -12.62
N HIS A 42 13.67 -18.04 -11.47
CA HIS A 42 13.66 -19.47 -11.16
C HIS A 42 12.31 -19.93 -10.61
N ARG A 43 11.56 -20.71 -11.40
CA ARG A 43 10.21 -21.22 -11.07
C ARG A 43 10.05 -21.83 -9.66
N TRP A 44 11.02 -22.62 -9.21
CA TRP A 44 10.96 -23.32 -7.93
C TRP A 44 11.31 -22.40 -6.75
N VAL A 45 12.18 -21.41 -6.99
CA VAL A 45 12.54 -20.40 -5.99
C VAL A 45 11.37 -19.43 -5.82
N GLY A 46 10.76 -18.97 -6.92
CA GLY A 46 9.56 -18.11 -6.85
C GLY A 46 8.39 -18.77 -6.13
N GLU A 47 8.10 -20.05 -6.42
CA GLU A 47 7.06 -20.80 -5.71
C GLU A 47 7.41 -21.02 -4.22
N GLY A 48 8.67 -21.35 -3.91
CA GLY A 48 9.13 -21.49 -2.54
C GLY A 48 8.96 -20.20 -1.72
N VAL A 49 9.34 -19.06 -2.30
CA VAL A 49 9.15 -17.74 -1.68
C VAL A 49 7.67 -17.41 -1.52
N PHE A 50 6.83 -17.72 -2.52
CA PHE A 50 5.39 -17.53 -2.41
C PHE A 50 4.76 -18.33 -1.26
N LEU A 51 5.15 -19.61 -1.11
CA LEU A 51 4.66 -20.47 -0.01
C LEU A 51 5.11 -19.95 1.36
N ILE A 52 6.36 -19.50 1.48
CA ILE A 52 6.89 -18.89 2.71
C ILE A 52 6.12 -17.60 3.05
N PHE A 53 5.91 -16.72 2.06
CA PHE A 53 5.18 -15.47 2.26
C PHE A 53 3.72 -15.70 2.65
N ARG A 54 3.12 -16.80 2.19
CA ARG A 54 1.79 -17.21 2.62
C ARG A 54 1.77 -17.80 4.04
N ALA A 55 2.82 -18.54 4.44
CA ALA A 55 2.94 -19.08 5.79
C ALA A 55 3.25 -17.99 6.85
N LEU A 56 3.99 -16.93 6.47
CA LEU A 56 4.41 -15.81 7.33
C LEU A 56 3.57 -14.54 7.16
N PRO A 57 2.26 -14.68 6.90
CA PRO A 57 1.35 -13.66 6.34
C PRO A 57 1.94 -12.35 5.75
N VAL A 58 3.00 -12.41 4.94
CA VAL A 58 3.78 -11.22 4.54
C VAL A 58 2.91 -10.23 3.75
N TYR A 59 2.14 -10.74 2.79
CA TYR A 59 1.22 -9.92 1.99
C TYR A 59 0.09 -9.30 2.81
N SER A 60 -0.42 -10.02 3.82
CA SER A 60 -1.49 -9.54 4.68
C SER A 60 -1.00 -8.42 5.61
N VAL A 61 0.22 -8.55 6.13
CA VAL A 61 0.85 -7.51 6.95
C VAL A 61 1.18 -6.28 6.10
N ALA A 62 1.73 -6.46 4.90
CA ALA A 62 2.01 -5.36 3.98
C ALA A 62 0.72 -4.60 3.59
N PHE A 63 -0.35 -5.33 3.31
CA PHE A 63 -1.65 -4.75 3.02
C PHE A 63 -2.19 -3.94 4.20
N LEU A 64 -2.10 -4.49 5.41
CA LEU A 64 -2.54 -3.78 6.61
C LEU A 64 -1.70 -2.53 6.89
N ALA A 65 -0.40 -2.58 6.63
CA ALA A 65 0.49 -1.44 6.74
C ALA A 65 0.13 -0.33 5.74
N ASP A 66 -0.17 -0.68 4.49
CA ASP A 66 -0.65 0.28 3.48
C ASP A 66 -1.98 0.93 3.93
N VAL A 67 -2.93 0.13 4.47
CA VAL A 67 -4.26 0.62 4.90
C VAL A 67 -4.23 1.46 6.16
N ILE A 68 -3.43 1.09 7.17
CA ILE A 68 -3.43 1.76 8.46
C ILE A 68 -2.37 2.85 8.51
N VAL A 69 -1.14 2.51 8.15
CA VAL A 69 0.01 3.37 8.41
C VAL A 69 0.16 4.37 7.27
N LEU A 70 0.25 3.90 6.02
CA LEU A 70 0.50 4.80 4.89
C LEU A 70 -0.70 5.67 4.55
N ASN A 71 -1.92 5.13 4.64
CA ASN A 71 -3.14 5.93 4.55
C ASN A 71 -3.20 7.00 5.66
N ALA A 72 -2.72 6.70 6.87
CA ALA A 72 -2.64 7.70 7.93
C ALA A 72 -1.58 8.76 7.65
N PHE A 73 -0.44 8.41 7.05
CA PHE A 73 0.55 9.39 6.61
C PHE A 73 -0.05 10.38 5.59
N ASP A 74 -0.76 9.86 4.58
CA ASP A 74 -1.50 10.68 3.62
C ASP A 74 -2.53 11.60 4.27
N PHE A 75 -3.32 11.04 5.19
CA PHE A 75 -4.41 11.76 5.83
C PHE A 75 -3.92 12.91 6.71
N TRP A 76 -2.80 12.72 7.41
CA TRP A 76 -2.22 13.74 8.29
C TRP A 76 -1.12 14.57 7.61
N GLY A 77 -0.94 14.42 6.29
CA GLY A 77 -0.01 15.21 5.49
C GLY A 77 1.47 14.93 5.77
N GLY A 78 1.79 13.74 6.30
CA GLY A 78 3.16 13.26 6.42
C GLY A 78 3.67 12.67 5.12
N GLU A 79 4.99 12.63 4.97
CA GLU A 79 5.62 12.08 3.77
C GLU A 79 5.48 10.55 3.73
N HIS A 80 5.21 10.02 2.54
CA HIS A 80 5.20 8.58 2.32
C HIS A 80 6.63 8.01 2.33
N PRO A 81 6.99 7.18 3.32
CA PRO A 81 8.35 6.65 3.45
C PRO A 81 8.74 5.63 2.38
N ILE A 82 7.77 5.15 1.59
CA ILE A 82 7.95 4.06 0.62
C ILE A 82 8.05 4.57 -0.81
N ASP A 83 7.67 5.83 -1.04
CA ASP A 83 7.76 6.47 -2.34
C ASP A 83 9.15 7.10 -2.52
N PRO A 84 9.64 7.15 -3.77
CA PRO A 84 10.87 7.87 -4.06
C PRO A 84 10.70 9.34 -3.64
N PRO A 85 11.77 9.99 -3.14
CA PRO A 85 11.74 11.40 -2.80
C PRO A 85 11.26 12.21 -4.01
N SER A 86 10.42 13.23 -3.78
CA SER A 86 10.02 14.15 -4.83
C SER A 86 11.26 14.83 -5.45
N PRO A 87 11.19 15.28 -6.72
CA PRO A 87 12.31 15.99 -7.36
C PRO A 87 12.80 17.19 -6.53
N GLU A 88 11.88 17.91 -5.90
CA GLU A 88 12.18 19.02 -4.99
C GLU A 88 12.98 18.58 -3.77
N ARG A 89 12.65 17.41 -3.20
CA ARG A 89 13.39 16.84 -2.07
C ARG A 89 14.74 16.27 -2.49
N LEU A 90 14.85 15.69 -3.68
CA LEU A 90 16.15 15.27 -4.23
C LEU A 90 17.08 16.46 -4.40
N GLN A 91 16.55 17.59 -4.87
CA GLN A 91 17.29 18.84 -4.94
C GLN A 91 17.76 19.29 -3.55
N ALA A 92 16.85 19.34 -2.58
CA ALA A 92 17.17 19.74 -1.20
C ALA A 92 18.20 18.81 -0.51
N LEU A 93 18.15 17.50 -0.81
CA LEU A 93 19.12 16.53 -0.30
C LEU A 93 20.50 16.71 -0.95
N ALA A 94 20.55 16.98 -2.26
CA ALA A 94 21.79 17.29 -2.95
C ALA A 94 22.43 18.57 -2.39
N ASP A 95 21.63 19.62 -2.19
CA ASP A 95 22.10 20.88 -1.59
C ASP A 95 22.63 20.68 -0.15
N ALA A 96 22.04 19.77 0.62
CA ALA A 96 22.48 19.44 1.98
C ALA A 96 23.79 18.63 2.01
N ASP A 97 23.98 17.70 1.08
CA ASP A 97 25.22 16.96 0.92
C ASP A 97 26.37 17.89 0.47
N ASP A 98 26.08 18.83 -0.43
CA ASP A 98 27.05 19.85 -0.86
C ASP A 98 27.46 20.77 0.31
N ALA A 99 26.51 21.17 1.16
CA ALA A 99 26.81 21.96 2.36
C ALA A 99 27.68 21.21 3.37
N ARG A 100 27.46 19.90 3.53
CA ARG A 100 28.26 19.03 4.40
C ARG A 100 29.66 18.76 3.85
N ALA A 101 29.83 18.78 2.53
CA ALA A 101 31.14 18.60 1.88
C ALA A 101 32.03 19.86 1.94
N ALA A 102 31.45 21.02 2.26
CA ALA A 102 32.16 22.30 2.38
C ALA A 102 32.70 22.60 3.79
N GLU A 103 32.37 21.76 4.79
CA GLU A 103 32.91 21.78 6.16
C GLU A 103 34.10 20.83 6.32
#